data_AF-A0A162N5D4-F1
#
_entry.id   AF-A0A162N5D4-F1
#
_cell.length_a   1.000
_cell.length_b   1.000
_cell.length_c   1.000
_cell.angle_alpha   90.00
_cell.angle_beta   90.00
_cell.angle_gamma   90.00
#
_symmetry.space_group_name_H-M   'P 1'
#
loop_
_entity.id
_entity.type
_entity.pdbx_description
1 polymer ?
#
loop_
_entity_poly.entity_id
_entity_poly.type
_entity_poly.pdbx_seq_one_letter_code
_entity_poly.pdbx_strand_id
1 'polypeptide(L)'
;MKIAIAHFRVSSLRQRKSGLGLAAQRREVYAFAAAHKFKIVAEFIERKSGLSRNRPVIDDCLAECKRLNATLLISRVDRLSRRLLFTATLMEAGIPFIAIVKPYADEYELHIEAANAQRESRLISKRTKAALQEAKRKGVKLGTSIWDVLDKRRKAYERFVIKMIPIIKRYQDKGIYSIRALTIALNGKHVKPFSGGNARWHLSTVHKLLKHINSR
;
A
#
# COMPACT_ATOMS: atom_id res chain seq x y z
N MET A 1 3.57 12.25 -36.31
CA MET A 1 2.67 11.54 -35.37
C MET A 1 3.30 11.61 -34.00
N LYS A 2 2.61 12.14 -32.97
CA LYS A 2 3.22 12.35 -31.65
C LYS A 2 3.25 11.05 -30.87
N ILE A 3 4.30 10.81 -30.09
CA ILE A 3 4.42 9.59 -29.27
C ILE A 3 3.81 9.86 -27.90
N ALA A 4 3.03 8.92 -27.38
CA ALA A 4 2.39 9.02 -26.08
C ALA A 4 2.57 7.75 -25.25
N ILE A 5 2.57 7.92 -23.94
CA ILE A 5 2.52 6.83 -22.97
C ILE A 5 1.28 7.02 -22.12
N ALA A 6 0.50 5.96 -21.90
CA ALA A 6 -0.72 6.02 -21.12
C ALA A 6 -0.48 5.54 -19.68
N HIS A 7 -0.93 6.31 -18.69
CA HIS A 7 -0.94 5.89 -17.29
C HIS A 7 -2.37 5.67 -16.79
N PHE A 8 -2.59 4.50 -16.21
CA PHE A 8 -3.88 4.09 -15.66
C PHE A 8 -3.77 3.73 -14.19
N ARG A 9 -4.89 3.87 -13.47
CA ARG A 9 -4.98 3.43 -12.08
C ARG A 9 -6.26 2.67 -11.81
N VAL A 10 -6.14 1.63 -11.00
CA VAL A 10 -7.27 0.90 -10.43
C VAL A 10 -7.29 1.04 -8.91
N SER A 11 -8.38 1.55 -8.35
CA SER A 11 -8.49 1.84 -6.92
C SER A 11 -9.55 0.98 -6.24
N SER A 12 -9.32 -0.33 -6.16
CA SER A 12 -9.84 -1.24 -5.12
C SER A 12 -9.90 -2.69 -5.62
N LEU A 13 -9.87 -3.63 -4.67
CA LEU A 13 -10.23 -5.05 -4.89
C LEU A 13 -11.63 -5.21 -5.50
N ARG A 14 -12.56 -4.26 -5.26
CA ARG A 14 -13.94 -4.26 -5.76
C ARG A 14 -14.01 -3.93 -7.26
N GLN A 15 -13.22 -2.95 -7.72
CA GLN A 15 -13.07 -2.64 -9.15
C GLN A 15 -12.29 -3.70 -9.93
N ARG A 16 -11.51 -4.54 -9.22
CA ARG A 16 -10.76 -5.67 -9.80
C ARG A 16 -11.67 -6.77 -10.35
N LYS A 17 -12.90 -6.91 -9.81
CA LYS A 17 -13.88 -7.93 -10.22
C LYS A 17 -14.71 -7.53 -11.44
N SER A 18 -14.89 -6.23 -11.71
CA SER A 18 -15.73 -5.78 -12.82
C SER A 18 -14.96 -5.36 -14.07
N GLY A 19 -13.70 -4.90 -13.97
CA GLY A 19 -12.90 -4.46 -15.15
C GLY A 19 -13.40 -3.19 -15.86
N LEU A 20 -14.66 -2.79 -15.61
CA LEU A 20 -15.38 -1.69 -16.25
C LEU A 20 -14.67 -0.34 -16.10
N GLY A 21 -14.08 -0.08 -14.93
CA GLY A 21 -13.40 1.20 -14.66
C GLY A 21 -12.08 1.37 -15.42
N LEU A 22 -11.35 0.29 -15.69
CA LEU A 22 -10.10 0.35 -16.47
C LEU A 22 -10.40 0.35 -17.98
N ALA A 23 -11.38 -0.46 -18.41
CA ALA A 23 -11.82 -0.50 -19.79
C ALA A 23 -12.37 0.86 -20.26
N ALA A 24 -13.17 1.54 -19.42
CA ALA A 24 -13.66 2.88 -19.71
C ALA A 24 -12.51 3.90 -19.84
N GLN A 25 -11.55 3.88 -18.90
CA GLN A 25 -10.37 4.76 -18.98
C GLN A 25 -9.53 4.49 -20.23
N ARG A 26 -9.30 3.22 -20.57
CA ARG A 26 -8.55 2.85 -21.77
C ARG A 26 -9.27 3.34 -23.02
N ARG A 27 -10.58 3.13 -23.12
CA ARG A 27 -11.39 3.62 -24.25
C ARG A 27 -11.28 5.14 -24.40
N GLU A 28 -11.42 5.89 -23.31
CA GLU A 28 -11.27 7.35 -23.31
C GLU A 28 -9.87 7.77 -23.79
N VAL A 29 -8.81 7.13 -23.29
CA VAL A 29 -7.42 7.42 -23.68
C VAL A 29 -7.14 7.11 -25.15
N TYR A 30 -7.58 5.96 -25.64
CA TYR A 30 -7.36 5.57 -27.03
C TYR A 30 -8.20 6.40 -28.00
N ALA A 31 -9.44 6.76 -27.64
CA ALA A 31 -10.26 7.65 -28.44
C ALA A 31 -9.61 9.04 -28.57
N PHE A 32 -9.10 9.59 -27.45
CA PHE A 32 -8.37 10.84 -27.46
C PHE A 32 -7.10 10.77 -28.30
N ALA A 33 -6.31 9.71 -28.13
CA ALA A 33 -5.06 9.51 -28.88
C ALA A 33 -5.30 9.41 -30.39
N ALA A 34 -6.34 8.69 -30.81
CA ALA A 34 -6.73 8.59 -32.22
C ALA A 34 -7.15 9.95 -32.78
N ALA A 35 -7.99 10.70 -32.06
CA ALA A 35 -8.45 12.03 -32.48
C ALA A 35 -7.30 13.05 -32.62
N HIS A 36 -6.27 12.96 -31.77
CA HIS A 36 -5.16 13.92 -31.73
C HIS A 36 -3.87 13.42 -32.38
N LYS A 37 -3.93 12.32 -33.15
CA LYS A 37 -2.78 11.73 -33.87
C LYS A 37 -1.60 11.36 -32.95
N PHE A 38 -1.91 10.85 -31.76
CA PHE A 38 -0.94 10.22 -30.85
C PHE A 38 -0.82 8.72 -31.11
N LYS A 39 0.41 8.21 -31.09
CA LYS A 39 0.71 6.78 -31.05
C LYS A 39 1.05 6.40 -29.62
N ILE A 40 0.19 5.60 -28.98
CA ILE A 40 0.46 5.05 -27.65
C ILE A 40 1.49 3.92 -27.79
N VAL A 41 2.67 4.10 -27.20
CA VAL A 41 3.79 3.13 -27.30
C VAL A 41 3.96 2.26 -26.07
N ALA A 42 3.42 2.71 -24.92
CA ALA A 42 3.45 1.95 -23.68
C ALA A 42 2.23 2.30 -22.80
N GLU A 43 1.83 1.34 -21.97
CA GLU A 43 0.80 1.51 -20.95
C GLU A 43 1.36 1.14 -19.57
N PHE A 44 1.16 2.01 -18.58
CA PHE A 44 1.54 1.77 -17.19
C PHE A 44 0.30 1.69 -16.32
N ILE A 45 0.17 0.60 -15.54
CA ILE A 45 -1.01 0.37 -14.69
C ILE A 45 -0.59 0.37 -13.22
N GLU A 46 -0.99 1.41 -12.51
CA GLU A 46 -0.75 1.51 -11.08
C GLU A 46 -1.83 0.77 -10.27
N ARG A 47 -1.39 -0.29 -9.58
CA ARG A 47 -2.23 -1.16 -8.76
C ARG A 47 -2.28 -0.78 -7.28
N LYS A 48 -1.38 0.10 -6.81
CA LYS A 48 -1.28 0.50 -5.40
C LYS A 48 -2.15 1.73 -5.08
N SER A 49 -2.64 1.75 -3.85
CA SER A 49 -3.38 2.88 -3.28
C SER A 49 -2.52 4.15 -3.29
N GLY A 50 -3.12 5.28 -3.67
CA GLY A 50 -2.46 6.59 -3.72
C GLY A 50 -2.00 7.16 -2.36
N LEU A 51 -2.21 6.43 -1.26
CA LEU A 51 -1.72 6.73 0.08
C LEU A 51 -0.22 6.39 0.28
N SER A 52 0.36 5.53 -0.56
CA SER A 52 1.78 5.21 -0.47
C SER A 52 2.64 6.25 -1.20
N ARG A 53 3.70 6.71 -0.54
CA ARG A 53 4.76 7.54 -1.15
C ARG A 53 5.63 6.74 -2.13
N ASN A 54 5.67 5.42 -2.01
CA ASN A 54 6.56 4.57 -2.79
C ASN A 54 5.83 4.12 -4.07
N ARG A 55 6.13 4.75 -5.21
CA ARG A 55 5.40 4.59 -6.48
C ARG A 55 6.32 4.25 -7.66
N PRO A 56 6.91 3.05 -7.68
CA PRO A 56 7.84 2.66 -8.74
C PRO A 56 7.22 2.76 -10.15
N VAL A 57 5.91 2.48 -10.28
CA VAL A 57 5.24 2.44 -11.60
C VAL A 57 5.12 3.83 -12.25
N ILE A 58 4.94 4.91 -11.47
CA ILE A 58 4.93 6.26 -12.07
C ILE A 58 6.36 6.71 -12.40
N ASP A 59 7.32 6.41 -11.55
CA ASP A 59 8.72 6.79 -11.78
C ASP A 59 9.25 6.10 -13.06
N ASP A 60 8.94 4.82 -13.25
CA ASP A 60 9.25 4.06 -14.48
C ASP A 60 8.55 4.67 -15.71
N CYS A 61 7.28 5.07 -15.55
CA CYS A 61 6.51 5.71 -16.61
C CYS A 61 7.13 7.05 -17.02
N LEU A 62 7.59 7.85 -16.06
CA LEU A 62 8.23 9.15 -16.32
C LEU A 62 9.62 8.99 -16.95
N ALA A 63 10.40 8.01 -16.49
CA ALA A 63 11.68 7.67 -17.10
C ALA A 63 11.50 7.26 -18.57
N GLU A 64 10.48 6.46 -18.86
CA GLU A 64 10.18 6.02 -20.22
C GLU A 64 9.66 7.17 -21.10
N CYS A 65 8.83 8.06 -20.56
CA CYS A 65 8.43 9.28 -21.25
C CYS A 65 9.63 10.16 -21.61
N LYS A 66 10.59 10.35 -20.70
CA LYS A 66 11.84 11.08 -20.98
C LYS A 66 12.66 10.40 -22.07
N ARG A 67 12.84 9.09 -21.96
CA ARG A 67 13.62 8.30 -22.92
C ARG A 67 13.06 8.37 -24.34
N LEU A 68 11.73 8.39 -24.47
CA LEU A 68 11.04 8.39 -25.76
C LEU A 68 10.60 9.78 -26.23
N ASN A 69 10.90 10.83 -25.47
CA ASN A 69 10.37 12.19 -25.66
C ASN A 69 8.83 12.18 -25.88
N ALA A 70 8.14 11.37 -25.08
CA ALA A 70 6.72 11.07 -25.23
C ALA A 70 5.85 11.91 -24.31
N THR A 71 4.62 12.19 -24.75
CA THR A 71 3.61 12.87 -23.93
C THR A 71 2.89 11.86 -23.03
N LEU A 72 2.78 12.16 -21.74
CA LEU A 72 2.04 11.33 -20.80
C LEU A 72 0.52 11.60 -20.90
N LEU A 73 -0.27 10.57 -21.21
CA LEU A 73 -1.74 10.65 -21.23
C LEU A 73 -2.32 10.06 -19.94
N ILE A 74 -3.19 10.84 -19.28
CA ILE A 74 -3.82 10.44 -18.02
C ILE A 74 -5.34 10.59 -18.15
N SER A 75 -6.07 9.52 -17.84
CA SER A 75 -7.53 9.45 -18.03
C SER A 75 -8.31 10.44 -17.16
N ARG A 76 -8.02 10.53 -15.85
CA ARG A 76 -8.70 11.42 -14.90
C ARG A 76 -7.76 11.93 -13.80
N VAL A 77 -7.80 13.23 -13.54
CA VAL A 77 -7.09 13.93 -12.44
C VAL A 77 -7.95 14.01 -11.17
N ASP A 78 -9.05 13.26 -11.11
CA ASP A 78 -10.21 13.39 -10.21
C ASP A 78 -9.94 13.23 -8.69
N ARG A 79 -8.68 13.25 -8.25
CA ARG A 79 -8.32 13.36 -6.83
C ARG A 79 -7.26 14.44 -6.58
N LEU A 80 -7.40 15.58 -7.26
CA LEU A 80 -6.61 16.82 -7.10
C LEU A 80 -6.28 17.17 -5.64
N SER A 81 -7.20 16.96 -4.69
CA SER A 81 -7.00 17.35 -3.29
C SER A 81 -6.00 16.49 -2.49
N ARG A 82 -5.77 15.21 -2.86
CA ARG A 82 -4.79 14.33 -2.17
C ARG A 82 -3.62 13.90 -3.07
N ARG A 83 -3.53 14.50 -4.26
CA ARG A 83 -2.57 14.20 -5.33
C ARG A 83 -1.81 15.42 -5.85
N LEU A 84 -1.76 16.53 -5.12
CA LEU A 84 -0.86 17.63 -5.47
C LEU A 84 0.58 17.16 -5.67
N LEU A 85 1.08 16.25 -4.82
CA LEU A 85 2.43 15.72 -4.99
C LEU A 85 2.60 15.00 -6.33
N PHE A 86 1.54 14.36 -6.85
CA PHE A 86 1.59 13.70 -8.14
C PHE A 86 1.64 14.71 -9.29
N THR A 87 0.77 15.73 -9.30
CA THR A 87 0.86 16.79 -10.30
C THR A 87 2.21 17.49 -10.19
N ALA A 88 2.66 17.89 -9.00
CA ALA A 88 3.97 18.51 -8.77
C ALA A 88 5.13 17.63 -9.27
N THR A 89 5.14 16.32 -9.00
CA THR A 89 6.15 15.38 -9.55
C THR A 89 6.12 15.32 -11.08
N LEU A 90 4.94 15.41 -11.71
CA LEU A 90 4.85 15.48 -13.16
C LEU A 90 5.45 16.78 -13.71
N MET A 91 5.26 17.90 -13.02
CA MET A 91 5.82 19.21 -13.42
C MET A 91 7.33 19.26 -13.18
N GLU A 92 7.81 18.79 -12.03
CA GLU A 92 9.24 18.63 -11.73
C GLU A 92 9.93 17.68 -12.71
N ALA A 93 9.21 16.69 -13.24
CA ALA A 93 9.75 15.80 -14.25
C ALA A 93 10.01 16.51 -15.59
N GLY A 94 9.39 17.67 -15.86
CA GLY A 94 9.58 18.43 -17.10
C GLY A 94 9.06 17.71 -18.35
N ILE A 95 8.05 16.85 -18.20
CA ILE A 95 7.51 16.02 -19.27
C ILE A 95 6.15 16.59 -19.69
N PRO A 96 5.87 16.74 -21.00
CA PRO A 96 4.54 17.10 -21.46
C PRO A 96 3.51 16.05 -21.01
N PHE A 97 2.45 16.45 -20.33
CA PHE A 97 1.36 15.56 -19.95
C PHE A 97 0.00 16.15 -20.29
N ILE A 98 -0.97 15.30 -20.64
CA ILE A 98 -2.35 15.68 -20.96
C ILE A 98 -3.29 14.91 -20.06
N ALA A 99 -4.11 15.67 -19.34
CA ALA A 99 -5.24 15.16 -18.60
C ALA A 99 -6.48 15.14 -19.50
N ILE A 100 -7.02 13.95 -19.81
CA ILE A 100 -8.09 13.81 -20.81
C ILE A 100 -9.42 14.44 -20.36
N VAL A 101 -9.65 14.60 -19.06
CA VAL A 101 -10.82 15.36 -18.54
C VAL A 101 -10.73 16.85 -18.87
N LYS A 102 -9.52 17.39 -18.99
CA LYS A 102 -9.25 18.79 -19.31
C LYS A 102 -8.12 18.88 -20.35
N PRO A 103 -8.40 18.48 -21.61
CA PRO A 103 -7.36 18.34 -22.62
C PRO A 103 -6.79 19.68 -23.10
N TYR A 104 -7.45 20.79 -22.76
CA TYR A 104 -7.09 22.16 -23.14
C TYR A 104 -6.67 23.04 -21.95
N ALA A 105 -6.61 22.49 -20.73
CA ALA A 105 -6.14 23.28 -19.59
C ALA A 105 -4.67 23.61 -19.78
N ASP A 106 -4.34 24.90 -19.71
CA ASP A 106 -2.95 25.35 -19.74
C ASP A 106 -2.21 24.93 -18.47
N GLU A 107 -0.89 24.82 -18.53
CA GLU A 107 -0.03 24.46 -17.41
C GLU A 107 -0.27 25.37 -16.20
N TYR A 108 -0.50 26.66 -16.45
CA TYR A 108 -0.84 27.65 -15.43
C TYR A 108 -2.17 27.37 -14.71
N GLU A 109 -3.22 26.97 -15.45
CA GLU A 109 -4.52 26.63 -14.87
C GLU A 109 -4.41 25.37 -14.00
N LEU A 110 -3.67 24.37 -14.47
CA LEU A 110 -3.38 23.16 -13.71
C LEU A 110 -2.61 23.47 -12.41
N HIS A 111 -1.65 24.41 -12.45
CA HIS A 111 -0.93 24.88 -11.26
C HIS A 111 -1.85 25.52 -10.22
N ILE A 112 -2.74 26.42 -10.64
CA ILE A 112 -3.67 27.10 -9.73
C ILE A 112 -4.63 26.10 -9.08
N GLU A 113 -5.21 25.20 -9.87
CA GLU A 113 -6.12 24.19 -9.34
C GLU A 113 -5.44 23.26 -8.36
N ALA A 114 -4.20 22.85 -8.68
CA ALA A 114 -3.38 22.05 -7.79
C ALA A 114 -3.13 22.80 -6.46
N ALA A 115 -2.68 24.06 -6.53
CA ALA A 115 -2.43 24.89 -5.35
C ALA A 115 -3.69 25.08 -4.47
N ASN A 116 -4.85 25.31 -5.10
CA ASN A 116 -6.13 25.43 -4.41
C ASN A 116 -6.52 24.12 -3.71
N ALA A 117 -6.37 22.99 -4.40
CA ALA A 117 -6.66 21.67 -3.85
C ALA A 117 -5.73 21.31 -2.66
N GLN A 118 -4.45 21.73 -2.71
CA GLN A 118 -3.54 21.59 -1.56
C GLN A 118 -3.99 22.43 -0.38
N ARG A 119 -4.36 23.69 -0.61
CA ARG A 119 -4.85 24.60 0.43
C ARG A 119 -6.06 23.98 1.13
N GLU A 120 -7.04 23.50 0.37
CA GLU A 120 -8.24 22.85 0.88
C GLU A 120 -7.88 21.60 1.73
N SER A 121 -7.01 20.72 1.24
CA SER A 121 -6.56 19.56 1.99
C SER A 121 -5.84 19.92 3.29
N ARG A 122 -5.02 20.98 3.28
CA ARG A 122 -4.37 21.50 4.51
C ARG A 122 -5.41 22.01 5.50
N LEU A 123 -6.45 22.71 5.04
CA LEU A 123 -7.54 23.20 5.88
C LEU A 123 -8.34 22.05 6.49
N ILE A 124 -8.68 21.03 5.71
CA ILE A 124 -9.35 19.80 6.21
C ILE A 124 -8.49 19.16 7.30
N SER A 125 -7.18 18.96 7.03
CA SER A 125 -6.28 18.37 8.02
C SER A 125 -6.19 19.19 9.30
N LYS A 126 -6.10 20.53 9.20
CA LYS A 126 -6.10 21.43 10.36
C LYS A 126 -7.40 21.27 11.17
N ARG A 127 -8.56 21.31 10.52
CA ARG A 127 -9.87 21.14 11.17
C ARG A 127 -9.99 19.77 11.85
N THR A 128 -9.59 18.69 11.19
CA THR A 128 -9.61 17.35 11.79
C THR A 128 -8.69 17.25 13.00
N LYS A 129 -7.47 17.79 12.92
CA LYS A 129 -6.54 17.80 14.06
C LYS A 129 -7.10 18.59 15.25
N ALA A 130 -7.68 19.75 15.00
CA ALA A 130 -8.34 20.54 16.04
C ALA A 130 -9.51 19.77 16.69
N ALA A 131 -10.36 19.13 15.87
CA ALA A 131 -11.47 18.32 16.36
C ALA A 131 -10.99 17.11 17.19
N LEU A 132 -9.93 16.42 16.75
CA LEU A 132 -9.31 15.33 17.50
C LEU A 132 -8.70 15.82 18.81
N GLN A 133 -8.07 16.99 18.83
CA GLN A 133 -7.50 17.57 20.04
C GLN A 133 -8.59 17.90 21.07
N GLU A 134 -9.72 18.47 20.64
CA GLU A 134 -10.85 18.73 21.53
C GLU A 134 -11.53 17.44 21.99
N ALA A 135 -11.69 16.44 21.11
CA ALA A 135 -12.17 15.12 21.50
C ALA A 135 -11.27 14.48 22.57
N LYS A 136 -9.94 14.58 22.42
CA LYS A 136 -8.98 14.13 23.42
C LYS A 136 -9.13 14.89 24.74
N ARG A 137 -9.36 16.21 24.70
CA ARG A 137 -9.59 17.05 25.89
C ARG A 137 -10.88 16.65 26.62
N LYS A 138 -11.90 16.25 25.87
CA LYS A 138 -13.17 15.68 26.39
C LYS A 138 -13.04 14.22 26.84
N GLY A 139 -11.83 13.65 26.87
CA GLY A 139 -11.58 12.30 27.35
C GLY A 139 -11.88 11.18 26.34
N VAL A 140 -12.19 11.52 25.08
CA VAL A 140 -12.40 10.50 24.04
C VAL A 140 -11.10 9.77 23.74
N LYS A 141 -11.12 8.44 23.89
CA LYS A 141 -9.96 7.58 23.60
C LYS A 141 -9.70 7.55 22.08
N LEU A 142 -8.63 8.21 21.66
CA LEU A 142 -8.19 8.21 20.26
C LEU A 142 -7.15 7.11 20.02
N GLY A 143 -7.53 6.09 19.26
CA GLY A 143 -6.65 4.96 18.92
C GLY A 143 -6.30 4.06 20.11
N THR A 144 -5.36 3.15 19.90
CA THR A 144 -4.80 2.30 20.96
C THR A 144 -3.31 2.59 21.06
N SER A 145 -2.79 2.74 22.29
CA SER A 145 -1.36 2.93 22.51
C SER A 145 -0.58 1.75 21.93
N ILE A 146 0.51 2.05 21.23
CA ILE A 146 1.43 1.01 20.72
C ILE A 146 1.93 0.17 21.90
N TRP A 147 2.22 0.80 23.05
CA TRP A 147 2.63 0.11 24.27
C TRP A 147 1.56 -0.86 24.78
N ASP A 148 0.27 -0.47 24.74
CA ASP A 148 -0.83 -1.37 25.13
C ASP A 148 -0.94 -2.56 24.17
N VAL A 149 -0.77 -2.35 22.88
CA VAL A 149 -0.79 -3.42 21.87
C VAL A 149 0.38 -4.38 22.07
N LEU A 150 1.58 -3.84 22.30
CA LEU A 150 2.78 -4.63 22.56
C LEU A 150 2.67 -5.39 23.90
N ASP A 151 2.13 -4.77 24.94
CA ASP A 151 1.87 -5.39 26.24
C ASP A 151 0.88 -6.55 26.13
N LYS A 152 -0.25 -6.33 25.45
CA LYS A 152 -1.23 -7.38 25.18
C LYS A 152 -0.62 -8.53 24.39
N ARG A 153 0.19 -8.24 23.36
CA ARG A 153 0.87 -9.25 22.54
C ARG A 153 1.88 -10.04 23.36
N ARG A 154 2.68 -9.37 24.21
CA ARG A 154 3.65 -10.01 25.11
C ARG A 154 2.94 -10.96 26.07
N LYS A 155 1.91 -10.48 26.79
CA LYS A 155 1.09 -11.31 27.70
C LYS A 155 0.43 -12.50 26.99
N ALA A 156 -0.02 -12.32 25.76
CA ALA A 156 -0.57 -13.42 24.95
C ALA A 156 0.50 -14.45 24.58
N TYR A 157 1.72 -14.01 24.24
CA TYR A 157 2.85 -14.90 23.98
C TYR A 157 3.25 -15.68 25.23
N GLU A 158 3.31 -15.03 26.40
CA GLU A 158 3.60 -15.74 27.66
C GLU A 158 2.58 -16.85 27.94
N ARG A 159 1.29 -16.58 27.77
CA ARG A 159 0.24 -17.61 27.92
C ARG A 159 0.41 -18.74 26.90
N PHE A 160 0.84 -18.43 25.68
CA PHE A 160 1.11 -19.44 24.67
C PHE A 160 2.31 -20.31 25.06
N VAL A 161 3.40 -19.71 25.54
CA VAL A 161 4.58 -20.45 26.02
C VAL A 161 4.20 -21.42 27.13
N ILE A 162 3.43 -20.97 28.13
CA ILE A 162 2.96 -21.82 29.24
C ILE A 162 2.16 -23.03 28.71
N LYS A 163 1.30 -22.84 27.71
CA LYS A 163 0.57 -23.93 27.06
C LYS A 163 1.48 -24.90 26.29
N MET A 164 2.60 -24.42 25.77
CA MET A 164 3.55 -25.22 24.99
C MET A 164 4.49 -26.06 25.86
N ILE A 165 4.81 -25.63 27.09
CA ILE A 165 5.71 -26.37 28.01
C ILE A 165 5.34 -27.86 28.12
N PRO A 166 4.10 -28.27 28.48
CA PRO A 166 3.77 -29.68 28.62
C PRO A 166 3.83 -30.43 27.28
N ILE A 167 3.55 -29.76 26.15
CA ILE A 167 3.63 -30.36 24.82
C ILE A 167 5.09 -30.66 24.47
N ILE A 168 5.99 -29.71 24.73
CA ILE A 168 7.42 -29.87 24.47
C ILE A 168 8.00 -30.96 25.38
N LYS A 169 7.67 -30.98 26.68
CA LYS A 169 8.08 -32.04 27.60
C LYS A 169 7.67 -33.43 27.09
N ARG A 170 6.42 -33.61 26.65
CA ARG A 170 5.95 -34.89 26.06
C ARG A 170 6.75 -35.36 24.85
N TYR A 171 7.35 -34.44 24.07
CA TYR A 171 8.22 -34.81 22.96
C TYR A 171 9.64 -35.13 23.43
N GLN A 172 10.15 -34.39 24.42
CA GLN A 172 11.43 -34.66 25.05
C GLN A 172 11.43 -36.02 25.75
N ASP A 173 10.36 -36.38 26.46
CA ASP A 173 10.18 -37.70 27.10
C ASP A 173 10.19 -38.86 26.08
N LYS A 174 9.89 -38.55 24.80
CA LYS A 174 9.96 -39.49 23.67
C LYS A 174 11.32 -39.47 22.94
N GLY A 175 12.33 -38.81 23.52
CA GLY A 175 13.67 -38.71 22.95
C GLY A 175 13.85 -37.60 21.89
N ILE A 176 12.85 -36.74 21.68
CA ILE A 176 12.89 -35.71 20.63
C ILE A 176 13.42 -34.39 21.21
N TYR A 177 14.73 -34.19 21.10
CA TYR A 177 15.41 -33.00 21.65
C TYR A 177 15.86 -31.98 20.60
N SER A 178 16.14 -32.42 19.36
CA SER A 178 16.67 -31.49 18.35
C SER A 178 15.60 -30.53 17.84
N ILE A 179 16.00 -29.28 17.60
CA ILE A 179 15.10 -28.22 17.09
C ILE A 179 14.43 -28.66 15.78
N ARG A 180 15.18 -29.37 14.93
CA ARG A 180 14.69 -29.89 13.65
C ARG A 180 13.65 -30.98 13.86
N ALA A 181 13.91 -31.96 14.73
CA ALA A 181 12.96 -33.03 15.02
C ALA A 181 11.69 -32.51 15.71
N LEU A 182 11.82 -31.55 16.64
CA LEU A 182 10.67 -30.88 17.26
C LEU A 182 9.83 -30.10 16.24
N THR A 183 10.46 -29.40 15.29
CA THR A 183 9.75 -28.67 14.22
C THR A 183 8.92 -29.64 13.38
N ILE A 184 9.49 -30.78 13.00
CA ILE A 184 8.80 -31.82 12.23
C ILE A 184 7.63 -32.41 13.06
N ALA A 185 7.88 -32.77 14.31
CA ALA A 185 6.87 -33.36 15.19
C ALA A 185 5.69 -32.42 15.45
N LEU A 186 5.95 -31.13 15.71
CA LEU A 186 4.92 -30.11 15.93
C LEU A 186 4.06 -29.88 14.68
N ASN A 187 4.68 -29.81 13.51
CA ASN A 187 3.97 -29.68 12.24
C ASN A 187 3.16 -30.95 11.90
N GLY A 188 3.73 -32.14 12.13
CA GLY A 188 3.07 -33.43 11.86
C GLY A 188 1.85 -33.70 12.74
N LYS A 189 1.80 -33.12 13.95
CA LYS A 189 0.62 -33.17 14.84
C LYS A 189 -0.29 -31.94 14.72
N HIS A 190 -0.09 -31.10 13.71
CA HIS A 190 -0.88 -29.89 13.45
C HIS A 190 -0.97 -28.93 14.64
N VAL A 191 0.06 -28.89 15.50
CA VAL A 191 0.14 -27.93 16.59
C VAL A 191 0.37 -26.54 16.00
N LYS A 192 -0.51 -25.59 16.30
CA LYS A 192 -0.43 -24.24 15.71
C LYS A 192 0.63 -23.36 16.41
N PRO A 193 1.47 -22.61 15.67
CA PRO A 193 2.38 -21.64 16.25
C PRO A 193 1.65 -20.36 16.68
N PHE A 194 2.32 -19.53 17.50
CA PHE A 194 1.76 -18.27 18.01
C PHE A 194 1.31 -17.28 16.91
N SER A 195 1.94 -17.32 15.74
CA SER A 195 1.64 -16.46 14.60
C SER A 195 0.19 -16.59 14.08
N GLY A 196 -0.52 -17.66 14.45
CA GLY A 196 -1.92 -17.89 14.11
C GLY A 196 -2.15 -18.33 12.65
N GLY A 197 -3.41 -18.63 12.30
CA GLY A 197 -3.83 -19.03 10.95
C GLY A 197 -3.34 -20.42 10.52
N ASN A 198 -3.04 -20.58 9.22
CA ASN A 198 -2.45 -21.78 8.61
C ASN A 198 -0.92 -21.80 8.70
N ALA A 199 -0.33 -21.03 9.62
CA ALA A 199 1.12 -20.96 9.78
C ALA A 199 1.70 -22.29 10.29
N ARG A 200 2.86 -22.66 9.76
CA ARG A 200 3.65 -23.82 10.20
C ARG A 200 4.79 -23.38 11.12
N TRP A 201 5.29 -24.31 11.93
CA TRP A 201 6.51 -24.11 12.70
C TRP A 201 7.71 -24.05 11.76
N HIS A 202 8.56 -23.05 11.99
CA HIS A 202 9.89 -22.93 11.40
C HIS A 202 10.96 -23.10 12.48
N LEU A 203 12.16 -23.51 12.08
CA LEU A 203 13.30 -23.76 12.99
C LEU A 203 13.58 -22.57 13.91
N SER A 204 13.56 -21.35 13.36
CA SER A 204 13.81 -20.11 14.12
C SER A 204 12.75 -19.83 15.18
N THR A 205 11.48 -20.16 14.90
CA THR A 205 10.37 -19.99 15.84
C THR A 205 10.43 -21.03 16.97
N VAL A 206 10.77 -22.28 16.66
CA VAL A 206 10.97 -23.33 17.67
C VAL A 206 12.18 -22.99 18.55
N HIS A 207 13.29 -22.55 17.97
CA HIS A 207 14.46 -22.10 18.73
C HIS A 207 14.11 -20.98 19.72
N LYS A 208 13.38 -19.95 19.26
CA LYS A 208 12.92 -18.84 20.13
C LYS A 208 12.01 -19.33 21.25
N LEU A 209 11.09 -20.25 20.96
CA LEU A 209 10.22 -20.86 21.97
C LEU A 209 11.05 -21.58 23.04
N LEU A 210 11.98 -22.44 22.64
CA LEU A 210 12.82 -23.19 23.57
C LEU A 210 13.70 -22.28 24.42
N LYS A 211 14.30 -21.24 23.81
CA LYS A 211 15.07 -20.23 24.55
C LYS A 211 14.23 -19.56 25.62
N HIS A 212 12.97 -19.23 25.32
CA HIS A 212 12.04 -18.60 26.25
C HIS A 212 11.55 -19.56 27.35
N ILE A 213 11.40 -20.85 27.05
CA ILE A 213 11.07 -21.88 28.03
C ILE A 213 12.25 -22.09 28.99
N ASN A 214 13.49 -22.12 28.48
CA ASN A 214 14.69 -22.38 29.27
C ASN A 214 15.16 -21.16 30.07
N SER A 215 14.75 -19.95 29.69
CA SER A 215 15.07 -18.72 30.42
C SER A 215 14.07 -18.40 31.54
N ARG A 216 13.14 -19.32 31.81
CA ARG A 216 12.16 -19.25 32.90
C ARG A 216 12.55 -20.23 33.99
#